data_AF-A0A2D6F6D4-F1
#
_entry.id   AF-A0A2D6F6D4-F1
#
_cell.length_a   1.000
_cell.length_b   1.000
_cell.length_c   1.000
_cell.angle_alpha   90.00
_cell.angle_beta   90.00
_cell.angle_gamma   90.00
#
_symmetry.space_group_name_H-M   'P 1'
#
loop_
_entity.id
_entity.type
_entity.pdbx_description
1 polymer ?
#
loop_
_entity_poly.entity_id
_entity_poly.type
_entity_poly.pdbx_seq_one_letter_code
_entity_poly.pdbx_strand_id
1 'polypeptide(L)'
;MPANIDLKSGPAYEAAGVRFNLSLTSASGSDEASFSVTVDDLASGKQIDFTHVACPAVHDFTRGFTRWLGTKGFQASRNEAEIVATPRKDMTEPQLIRGFQDALDMVDQKFSNYLGNIVGSDSYSDVVYKKEDGVAWLLLNRPETYNAKRGITMDEMATCLLDAAGDSGIRVVVISGAGPNGFCTGNDQSYDPELEHSDYRGEAEIRYNQVVQQMPQPVIAAVDGFAIGSGNILAYTCDFTISTTRSRFGQTGPRVGSPANGHNVAMLAARIGQKRAREMWMLCRQYT
;
A
#
# COMPACT_ATOMS: atom_id res chain seq x y z
N MET A 1 -32.68 -10.82 28.28
CA MET A 1 -32.86 -11.84 27.22
C MET A 1 -31.63 -11.77 26.33
N PRO A 2 -31.02 -12.89 25.90
CA PRO A 2 -29.94 -12.80 24.93
C PRO A 2 -30.49 -12.11 23.66
N ALA A 3 -29.91 -10.98 23.29
CA ALA A 3 -30.32 -10.27 22.09
C ALA A 3 -29.83 -11.05 20.86
N ASN A 4 -30.71 -11.21 19.88
CA ASN A 4 -30.35 -11.74 18.57
C ASN A 4 -29.54 -10.65 17.83
N ILE A 5 -28.32 -10.97 17.39
CA ILE A 5 -27.48 -10.03 16.63
C ILE A 5 -27.56 -10.44 15.16
N ASP A 6 -27.90 -9.50 14.28
CA ASP A 6 -27.80 -9.65 12.81
C ASP A 6 -27.29 -8.33 12.22
N LEU A 7 -25.96 -8.18 12.20
CA LEU A 7 -25.29 -7.01 11.66
C LEU A 7 -24.65 -7.37 10.32
N LYS A 8 -24.98 -6.60 9.27
CA LYS A 8 -24.41 -6.75 7.94
C LYS A 8 -24.01 -5.39 7.41
N SER A 9 -22.84 -5.32 6.79
CA SER A 9 -22.33 -4.09 6.18
C SER A 9 -21.55 -4.44 4.92
N GLY A 10 -21.67 -3.59 3.90
CA GLY A 10 -21.09 -3.79 2.58
C GLY A 10 -20.37 -2.55 2.05
N PRO A 11 -19.40 -1.95 2.77
CA PRO A 11 -18.72 -0.74 2.29
C PRO A 11 -18.08 -0.98 0.92
N ALA A 12 -18.37 -0.07 -0.01
CA ALA A 12 -17.83 -0.05 -1.35
C ALA A 12 -16.74 1.02 -1.45
N TYR A 13 -15.60 0.64 -2.03
CA TYR A 13 -14.47 1.51 -2.29
C TYR A 13 -14.35 1.69 -3.80
N GLU A 14 -15.14 2.60 -4.34
CA GLU A 14 -15.33 2.79 -5.79
C GLU A 14 -14.00 2.98 -6.54
N ALA A 15 -13.09 3.79 -6.00
CA ALA A 15 -11.77 3.99 -6.62
C ALA A 15 -10.95 2.71 -6.66
N ALA A 16 -10.97 1.91 -5.60
CA ALA A 16 -10.28 0.62 -5.55
C ALA A 16 -11.01 -0.47 -6.36
N GLY A 17 -12.30 -0.30 -6.68
CA GLY A 17 -13.08 -1.29 -7.41
C GLY A 17 -13.54 -2.50 -6.57
N VAL A 18 -13.54 -2.38 -5.23
CA VAL A 18 -13.88 -3.50 -4.32
C VAL A 18 -15.02 -3.17 -3.36
N ARG A 19 -15.82 -4.17 -3.01
CA ARG A 19 -16.78 -4.13 -1.89
C ARG A 19 -16.42 -5.17 -0.86
N PHE A 20 -16.29 -4.78 0.40
CA PHE A 20 -16.12 -5.72 1.50
C PHE A 20 -17.49 -6.03 2.11
N ASN A 21 -17.86 -7.29 2.20
CA ASN A 21 -19.10 -7.72 2.85
C ASN A 21 -18.75 -8.33 4.21
N LEU A 22 -19.17 -7.67 5.30
CA LEU A 22 -18.97 -8.12 6.67
C LEU A 22 -20.30 -8.51 7.28
N SER A 23 -20.35 -9.66 7.94
CA SER A 23 -21.54 -10.15 8.65
C SER A 23 -21.18 -10.58 10.06
N LEU A 24 -22.02 -10.25 11.05
CA LEU A 24 -21.99 -10.77 12.41
C LEU A 24 -23.40 -11.21 12.81
N THR A 25 -23.59 -12.51 13.03
CA THR A 25 -24.87 -13.10 13.41
C THR A 25 -24.77 -13.83 14.75
N SER A 26 -25.82 -13.86 15.57
CA SER A 26 -25.89 -14.61 16.84
C SER A 26 -27.33 -15.02 17.14
N ALA A 27 -27.62 -16.33 17.11
CA ALA A 27 -28.98 -16.86 17.25
C ALA A 27 -29.45 -16.94 18.72
N SER A 28 -28.58 -17.27 19.67
CA SER A 28 -28.90 -17.27 21.10
C SER A 28 -27.71 -16.92 22.00
N GLY A 29 -27.33 -15.63 22.01
CA GLY A 29 -26.25 -15.13 22.87
C GLY A 29 -24.85 -15.31 22.29
N SER A 30 -23.85 -14.75 22.96
CA SER A 30 -22.49 -14.58 22.43
C SER A 30 -21.79 -15.88 22.03
N ASP A 31 -22.14 -17.01 22.65
CA ASP A 31 -21.53 -18.32 22.39
C ASP A 31 -21.87 -18.91 21.01
N GLU A 32 -22.92 -18.41 20.35
CA GLU A 32 -23.33 -18.83 18.99
C GLU A 32 -23.05 -17.76 17.92
N ALA A 33 -22.25 -16.73 18.24
CA ALA A 33 -21.99 -15.69 17.25
C ALA A 33 -21.02 -16.17 16.16
N SER A 34 -21.28 -15.76 14.91
CA SER A 34 -20.40 -16.00 13.76
C SER A 34 -20.12 -14.70 13.03
N PHE A 35 -18.87 -14.51 12.64
CA PHE A 35 -18.41 -13.37 11.86
C PHE A 35 -17.83 -13.86 10.53
N SER A 36 -18.17 -13.20 9.42
CA SER A 36 -17.59 -13.52 8.12
C SER A 36 -17.24 -12.28 7.30
N VAL A 37 -16.25 -12.43 6.42
CA VAL A 37 -15.83 -11.41 5.45
C VAL A 37 -15.62 -12.04 4.08
N THR A 38 -16.30 -11.48 3.08
CA THR A 38 -16.01 -11.71 1.66
C THR A 38 -15.70 -10.38 0.97
N VAL A 39 -15.12 -10.43 -0.22
CA VAL A 39 -14.84 -9.24 -1.03
C VAL A 39 -15.35 -9.47 -2.45
N ASP A 40 -16.07 -8.51 -3.00
CA ASP A 40 -16.56 -8.56 -4.37
C ASP A 40 -15.84 -7.51 -5.24
N ASP A 41 -15.62 -7.85 -6.50
CA ASP A 41 -15.28 -6.91 -7.55
C ASP A 41 -16.52 -6.10 -7.93
N LEU A 42 -16.45 -4.79 -7.81
CA LEU A 42 -17.56 -3.89 -8.12
C LEU A 42 -17.92 -3.91 -9.61
N ALA A 43 -16.97 -4.16 -10.49
CA ALA A 43 -17.19 -4.14 -11.93
C ALA A 43 -17.89 -5.41 -12.42
N SER A 44 -17.42 -6.58 -12.02
CA SER A 44 -18.02 -7.86 -12.44
C SER A 44 -19.14 -8.37 -11.53
N GLY A 45 -19.23 -7.84 -10.30
CA GLY A 45 -20.14 -8.33 -9.26
C GLY A 45 -19.78 -9.71 -8.72
N LYS A 46 -18.61 -10.25 -9.08
CA LYS A 46 -18.14 -11.56 -8.62
C LYS A 46 -17.31 -11.42 -7.35
N GLN A 47 -17.38 -12.44 -6.51
CA GLN A 47 -16.50 -12.57 -5.36
C GLN A 47 -15.04 -12.74 -5.81
N ILE A 48 -14.14 -12.05 -5.12
CA ILE A 48 -12.70 -12.08 -5.33
C ILE A 48 -12.11 -13.15 -4.40
N ASP A 49 -11.40 -14.10 -5.00
CA ASP A 49 -10.59 -15.04 -4.22
C ASP A 49 -9.44 -14.30 -3.54
N PHE A 50 -9.15 -14.65 -2.29
CA PHE A 50 -8.04 -14.16 -1.50
C PHE A 50 -6.71 -14.82 -1.95
N THR A 51 -6.41 -14.75 -3.23
CA THR A 51 -5.15 -15.19 -3.83
C THR A 51 -4.41 -13.98 -4.38
N HIS A 52 -3.08 -14.06 -4.39
CA HIS A 52 -2.26 -12.98 -4.94
C HIS A 52 -2.53 -12.79 -6.45
N VAL A 53 -2.93 -13.85 -7.15
CA VAL A 53 -3.32 -13.82 -8.57
C VAL A 53 -4.61 -13.03 -8.79
N ALA A 54 -5.62 -13.23 -7.95
CA ALA A 54 -6.92 -12.57 -8.13
C ALA A 54 -6.89 -11.09 -7.74
N CYS A 55 -6.34 -10.76 -6.57
CA CYS A 55 -6.11 -9.37 -6.17
C CYS A 55 -5.06 -9.33 -5.05
N PRO A 56 -3.83 -8.88 -5.36
CA PRO A 56 -2.78 -8.86 -4.37
C PRO A 56 -3.07 -8.00 -3.12
N ALA A 57 -3.65 -6.81 -3.31
CA ALA A 57 -3.96 -5.91 -2.20
C ALA A 57 -4.97 -6.53 -1.21
N VAL A 58 -6.01 -7.19 -1.73
CA VAL A 58 -6.98 -7.94 -0.90
C VAL A 58 -6.31 -9.16 -0.26
N HIS A 59 -5.48 -9.90 -0.99
CA HIS A 59 -4.74 -11.04 -0.46
C HIS A 59 -3.86 -10.65 0.74
N ASP A 60 -3.03 -9.61 0.56
CA ASP A 60 -2.08 -9.13 1.57
C ASP A 60 -2.80 -8.60 2.81
N PHE A 61 -3.86 -7.80 2.60
CA PHE A 61 -4.69 -7.30 3.68
C PHE A 61 -5.33 -8.45 4.48
N THR A 62 -6.01 -9.37 3.81
CA THR A 62 -6.76 -10.45 4.46
C THR A 62 -5.86 -11.38 5.28
N ARG A 63 -4.63 -11.64 4.84
CA ARG A 63 -3.64 -12.43 5.59
C ARG A 63 -3.34 -11.82 6.96
N GLY A 64 -3.11 -10.50 7.01
CA GLY A 64 -2.87 -9.78 8.25
C GLY A 64 -4.15 -9.60 9.09
N PHE A 65 -5.28 -9.39 8.41
CA PHE A 65 -6.57 -9.13 9.02
C PHE A 65 -7.07 -10.30 9.87
N THR A 66 -6.90 -11.55 9.41
CA THR A 66 -7.25 -12.75 10.19
C THR A 66 -6.52 -12.78 11.53
N ARG A 67 -5.22 -12.48 11.55
CA ARG A 67 -4.43 -12.42 12.80
C ARG A 67 -4.87 -11.24 13.67
N TRP A 68 -5.19 -10.10 13.06
CA TRP A 68 -5.64 -8.90 13.76
C TRP A 68 -7.00 -9.11 14.46
N LEU A 69 -7.95 -9.82 13.85
CA LEU A 69 -9.22 -10.20 14.48
C LEU A 69 -9.00 -10.97 15.80
N GLY A 70 -7.92 -11.77 15.87
CA GLY A 70 -7.43 -12.41 17.10
C GLY A 70 -7.20 -11.45 18.27
N THR A 71 -6.71 -10.24 17.98
CA THR A 71 -6.48 -9.18 18.97
C THR A 71 -7.78 -8.53 19.47
N LYS A 72 -8.88 -8.71 18.73
CA LYS A 72 -10.23 -8.23 19.05
C LYS A 72 -11.11 -9.28 19.73
N GLY A 73 -10.56 -10.47 20.01
CA GLY A 73 -11.27 -11.55 20.69
C GLY A 73 -11.91 -12.56 19.76
N PHE A 74 -11.70 -12.49 18.45
CA PHE A 74 -12.23 -13.46 17.49
C PHE A 74 -11.19 -14.53 17.15
N GLN A 75 -11.60 -15.79 17.14
CA GLN A 75 -10.84 -16.90 16.57
C GLN A 75 -11.18 -16.98 15.09
N ALA A 76 -10.30 -16.44 14.24
CA ALA A 76 -10.51 -16.33 12.81
C ALA A 76 -9.70 -17.35 12.02
N SER A 77 -10.30 -17.90 10.98
CA SER A 77 -9.66 -18.69 9.93
C SER A 77 -9.93 -18.04 8.58
N ARG A 78 -9.08 -18.35 7.59
CA ARG A 78 -9.15 -17.81 6.24
C ARG A 78 -9.00 -18.97 5.26
N ASN A 79 -9.90 -19.05 4.29
CA ASN A 79 -9.74 -19.90 3.12
C ASN A 79 -9.54 -19.01 1.87
N GLU A 80 -9.66 -19.57 0.67
CA GLU A 80 -9.49 -18.81 -0.57
C GLU A 80 -10.66 -17.86 -0.85
N ALA A 81 -11.86 -18.08 -0.33
CA ALA A 81 -13.02 -17.26 -0.64
C ALA A 81 -13.37 -16.26 0.48
N GLU A 82 -13.12 -16.62 1.74
CA GLU A 82 -13.63 -15.88 2.89
C GLU A 82 -12.74 -15.96 4.13
N ILE A 83 -13.01 -15.03 5.06
CA ILE A 83 -12.59 -15.13 6.46
C ILE A 83 -13.82 -15.50 7.27
N VAL A 84 -13.69 -16.51 8.12
CA VAL A 84 -14.72 -16.90 9.09
C VAL A 84 -14.12 -16.79 10.48
N ALA A 85 -14.87 -16.25 11.43
CA ALA A 85 -14.43 -16.13 12.80
C ALA A 85 -15.55 -16.38 13.81
N THR A 86 -15.17 -16.92 14.96
CA THR A 86 -16.06 -17.08 16.13
C THR A 86 -15.52 -16.26 17.30
N PRO A 87 -16.36 -15.65 18.14
CA PRO A 87 -15.89 -14.92 19.31
C PRO A 87 -15.39 -15.89 20.39
N ARG A 88 -14.58 -15.38 21.32
CA ARG A 88 -14.31 -16.09 22.57
C ARG A 88 -15.56 -16.15 23.44
N LYS A 89 -15.71 -17.24 24.20
CA LYS A 89 -16.91 -17.57 25.00
C LYS A 89 -17.35 -16.47 25.98
N ASP A 90 -16.42 -15.66 26.44
CA ASP A 90 -16.63 -14.60 27.43
C ASP A 90 -16.94 -13.22 26.83
N MET A 91 -17.02 -13.10 25.51
CA MET A 91 -17.34 -11.83 24.87
C MET A 91 -18.79 -11.42 25.13
N THR A 92 -18.98 -10.22 25.66
CA THR A 92 -20.29 -9.59 25.80
C THR A 92 -20.80 -9.04 24.47
N GLU A 93 -22.11 -8.85 24.33
CA GLU A 93 -22.73 -8.24 23.14
C GLU A 93 -22.11 -6.88 22.75
N PRO A 94 -21.87 -5.92 23.68
CA PRO A 94 -21.16 -4.69 23.34
C PRO A 94 -19.75 -4.91 22.78
N GLN A 95 -19.02 -5.92 23.26
CA GLN A 95 -17.69 -6.26 22.73
C GLN A 95 -17.77 -6.86 21.33
N LEU A 96 -18.81 -7.65 21.03
CA LEU A 96 -19.05 -8.18 19.69
C LEU A 96 -19.33 -7.03 18.69
N ILE A 97 -20.26 -6.13 19.06
CA ILE A 97 -20.60 -4.96 18.23
C ILE A 97 -19.37 -4.07 18.01
N ARG A 98 -18.60 -3.82 19.07
CA ARG A 98 -17.37 -3.02 18.96
C ARG A 98 -16.33 -3.69 18.06
N GLY A 99 -16.18 -5.01 18.16
CA GLY A 99 -15.29 -5.78 17.29
C GLY A 99 -15.69 -5.69 15.81
N PHE A 100 -16.99 -5.74 15.52
CA PHE A 100 -17.52 -5.55 14.17
C PHE A 100 -17.26 -4.13 13.63
N GLN A 101 -17.45 -3.10 14.47
CA GLN A 101 -17.15 -1.72 14.10
C GLN A 101 -15.65 -1.51 13.86
N ASP A 102 -14.79 -2.00 14.74
CA ASP A 102 -13.34 -1.93 14.57
C ASP A 102 -12.90 -2.62 13.25
N ALA A 103 -13.55 -3.72 12.87
CA ALA A 103 -13.29 -4.43 11.62
C ALA A 103 -13.65 -3.58 10.39
N LEU A 104 -14.79 -2.90 10.42
CA LEU A 104 -15.18 -1.94 9.37
C LEU A 104 -14.19 -0.78 9.28
N ASP A 105 -13.81 -0.18 10.41
CA ASP A 105 -12.86 0.93 10.47
C ASP A 105 -11.49 0.52 9.90
N MET A 106 -11.05 -0.72 10.16
CA MET A 106 -9.79 -1.25 9.63
C MET A 106 -9.83 -1.42 8.10
N VAL A 107 -10.93 -1.93 7.55
CA VAL A 107 -11.09 -2.02 6.08
C VAL A 107 -11.10 -0.60 5.49
N ASP A 108 -11.87 0.31 6.08
CA ASP A 108 -11.97 1.69 5.61
C ASP A 108 -10.62 2.41 5.61
N GLN A 109 -9.86 2.29 6.69
CA GLN A 109 -8.51 2.87 6.79
C GLN A 109 -7.58 2.40 5.67
N LYS A 110 -7.77 1.17 5.17
CA LYS A 110 -6.90 0.54 4.19
C LYS A 110 -7.32 0.85 2.76
N PHE A 111 -8.63 0.86 2.47
CA PHE A 111 -9.11 0.92 1.09
C PHE A 111 -9.72 2.27 0.67
N SER A 112 -10.03 3.18 1.60
CA SER A 112 -10.60 4.51 1.30
C SER A 112 -9.68 5.44 0.51
N ASN A 113 -8.37 5.17 0.51
CA ASN A 113 -7.35 6.09 0.01
C ASN A 113 -6.75 5.69 -1.34
N TYR A 114 -7.22 4.60 -1.95
CA TYR A 114 -6.82 4.26 -3.31
C TYR A 114 -7.35 5.31 -4.29
N LEU A 115 -6.57 5.57 -5.33
CA LEU A 115 -6.88 6.54 -6.39
C LEU A 115 -7.20 5.87 -7.73
N GLY A 116 -7.11 4.54 -7.80
CA GLY A 116 -7.32 3.74 -9.01
C GLY A 116 -7.62 2.28 -8.69
N ASN A 117 -8.17 1.58 -9.68
CA ASN A 117 -8.68 0.22 -9.54
C ASN A 117 -7.55 -0.78 -9.26
N ILE A 118 -7.77 -1.70 -8.31
CA ILE A 118 -6.80 -2.73 -7.91
C ILE A 118 -7.19 -4.15 -8.35
N VAL A 119 -8.30 -4.31 -9.07
CA VAL A 119 -8.83 -5.60 -9.53
C VAL A 119 -8.83 -5.68 -11.05
N GLY A 120 -8.29 -6.78 -11.59
CA GLY A 120 -8.49 -7.17 -13.00
C GLY A 120 -8.19 -6.09 -14.04
N SER A 121 -7.28 -5.17 -13.72
CA SER A 121 -7.07 -3.95 -14.47
C SER A 121 -6.21 -4.22 -15.72
N ASP A 122 -6.71 -3.84 -16.91
CA ASP A 122 -5.92 -3.71 -18.15
C ASP A 122 -4.87 -2.56 -18.07
N SER A 123 -4.84 -1.85 -16.94
CA SER A 123 -3.97 -0.73 -16.59
C SER A 123 -3.15 -1.00 -15.32
N TYR A 124 -2.44 0.00 -14.82
CA TYR A 124 -1.62 -0.13 -13.61
C TYR A 124 -2.45 -0.35 -12.34
N SER A 125 -1.97 -1.23 -11.46
CA SER A 125 -2.61 -1.62 -10.21
C SER A 125 -1.98 -0.97 -8.97
N ASP A 126 -0.66 -0.77 -8.99
CA ASP A 126 0.13 -0.23 -7.88
C ASP A 126 0.51 1.24 -8.08
N VAL A 127 0.23 1.82 -9.25
CA VAL A 127 0.41 3.24 -9.53
C VAL A 127 -0.79 3.85 -10.25
N VAL A 128 -0.99 5.15 -10.07
CA VAL A 128 -1.89 5.97 -10.90
C VAL A 128 -1.04 6.90 -11.74
N TYR A 129 -1.24 6.85 -13.06
CA TYR A 129 -0.49 7.64 -14.01
C TYR A 129 -1.42 8.55 -14.82
N LYS A 130 -1.20 9.87 -14.74
CA LYS A 130 -2.03 10.88 -15.41
C LYS A 130 -1.15 11.91 -16.10
N LYS A 131 -1.46 12.23 -17.36
CA LYS A 131 -0.87 13.37 -18.09
C LYS A 131 -1.88 14.49 -18.21
N GLU A 132 -1.52 15.69 -17.76
CA GLU A 132 -2.39 16.87 -17.85
C GLU A 132 -1.54 18.13 -17.89
N ASP A 133 -1.91 19.09 -18.75
CA ASP A 133 -1.24 20.39 -18.87
C ASP A 133 0.29 20.32 -19.05
N GLY A 134 0.78 19.25 -19.69
CA GLY A 134 2.21 18.98 -19.90
C GLY A 134 2.96 18.52 -18.65
N VAL A 135 2.24 18.03 -17.64
CA VAL A 135 2.79 17.39 -16.45
C VAL A 135 2.37 15.92 -16.44
N ALA A 136 3.33 15.02 -16.24
CA ALA A 136 3.05 13.62 -15.98
C ALA A 136 3.08 13.36 -14.48
N TRP A 137 1.94 12.98 -13.91
CA TRP A 137 1.76 12.61 -12.51
C TRP A 137 1.85 11.10 -12.37
N LEU A 138 2.80 10.64 -11.55
CA LEU A 138 2.97 9.25 -11.16
C LEU A 138 2.75 9.13 -9.65
N LEU A 139 1.61 8.59 -9.24
CA LEU A 139 1.28 8.38 -7.85
C LEU A 139 1.43 6.91 -7.50
N LEU A 140 2.26 6.57 -6.51
CA LEU A 140 2.24 5.24 -5.92
C LEU A 140 0.88 5.03 -5.25
N ASN A 141 0.20 3.92 -5.57
CA ASN A 141 -1.18 3.65 -5.21
C ASN A 141 -1.28 2.43 -4.28
N ARG A 142 -0.49 2.43 -3.21
CA ARG A 142 -0.55 1.41 -2.14
C ARG A 142 -0.61 2.07 -0.75
N PRO A 143 -1.60 2.93 -0.47
CA PRO A 143 -1.68 3.74 0.75
C PRO A 143 -1.75 2.91 2.04
N GLU A 144 -2.26 1.69 1.95
CA GLU A 144 -2.43 0.70 3.01
C GLU A 144 -1.10 0.16 3.55
N THR A 145 -0.05 0.16 2.71
CA THR A 145 1.33 -0.18 3.03
C THR A 145 2.25 1.05 3.08
N TYR A 146 1.69 2.25 3.20
CA TYR A 146 2.45 3.52 3.14
C TYR A 146 3.28 3.61 1.84
N ASN A 147 2.67 3.20 0.73
CA ASN A 147 3.24 3.20 -0.61
C ASN A 147 4.58 2.45 -0.68
N ALA A 148 4.66 1.30 0.01
CA ALA A 148 5.81 0.41 -0.10
C ALA A 148 5.81 -0.24 -1.50
N LYS A 149 6.99 -0.35 -2.10
CA LYS A 149 7.17 -0.85 -3.47
C LYS A 149 7.46 -2.34 -3.47
N ARG A 150 6.84 -3.06 -4.39
CA ARG A 150 7.13 -4.46 -4.74
C ARG A 150 7.51 -4.57 -6.22
N GLY A 151 7.72 -5.78 -6.72
CA GLY A 151 8.13 -6.04 -8.10
C GLY A 151 7.28 -5.30 -9.12
N ILE A 152 5.97 -5.61 -9.15
CA ILE A 152 5.01 -4.93 -10.03
C ILE A 152 5.02 -3.40 -9.88
N THR A 153 5.06 -2.85 -8.66
CA THR A 153 5.14 -1.39 -8.47
C THR A 153 6.34 -0.79 -9.23
N MET A 154 7.50 -1.44 -9.15
CA MET A 154 8.73 -0.93 -9.76
C MET A 154 8.69 -1.03 -11.30
N ASP A 155 8.07 -2.08 -11.83
CA ASP A 155 7.89 -2.29 -13.27
C ASP A 155 6.88 -1.28 -13.86
N GLU A 156 5.75 -1.07 -13.19
CA GLU A 156 4.75 -0.07 -13.59
C GLU A 156 5.33 1.36 -13.54
N MET A 157 6.10 1.69 -12.50
CA MET A 157 6.83 2.95 -12.43
C MET A 157 7.79 3.13 -13.62
N ALA A 158 8.59 2.12 -13.96
CA ALA A 158 9.54 2.20 -15.06
C ALA A 158 8.81 2.44 -16.40
N THR A 159 7.72 1.72 -16.63
CA THR A 159 6.88 1.87 -17.82
C THR A 159 6.30 3.29 -17.94
N CYS A 160 5.71 3.81 -16.87
CA CYS A 160 5.17 5.18 -16.84
C CYS A 160 6.25 6.24 -17.12
N LEU A 161 7.42 6.09 -16.49
CA LEU A 161 8.51 7.06 -16.63
C LEU A 161 9.12 7.03 -18.04
N LEU A 162 9.23 5.87 -18.66
CA LEU A 162 9.69 5.74 -20.05
C LEU A 162 8.70 6.35 -21.03
N ASP A 163 7.41 6.14 -20.81
CA ASP A 163 6.36 6.80 -21.59
C ASP A 163 6.42 8.33 -21.45
N ALA A 164 6.59 8.87 -20.23
CA ALA A 164 6.80 10.29 -20.03
C ALA A 164 8.07 10.80 -20.73
N ALA A 165 9.16 10.04 -20.65
CA ALA A 165 10.45 10.40 -21.25
C ALA A 165 10.35 10.55 -22.78
N GLY A 166 9.57 9.68 -23.43
CA GLY A 166 9.36 9.71 -24.89
C GLY A 166 8.33 10.76 -25.36
N ASP A 167 7.59 11.39 -24.46
CA ASP A 167 6.51 12.30 -24.80
C ASP A 167 6.96 13.76 -24.81
N SER A 168 7.08 14.33 -26.02
CA SER A 168 7.44 15.75 -26.22
C SER A 168 6.42 16.76 -25.66
N GLY A 169 5.19 16.33 -25.36
CA GLY A 169 4.18 17.16 -24.69
C GLY A 169 4.42 17.31 -23.19
N ILE A 170 5.20 16.40 -22.58
CA ILE A 170 5.52 16.42 -21.16
C ILE A 170 6.75 17.29 -20.91
N ARG A 171 6.60 18.27 -20.02
CA ARG A 171 7.64 19.22 -19.62
C ARG A 171 8.22 18.90 -18.25
N VAL A 172 7.45 18.24 -17.38
CA VAL A 172 7.83 17.91 -15.99
C VAL A 172 7.15 16.61 -15.58
N VAL A 173 7.83 15.80 -14.77
CA VAL A 173 7.24 14.65 -14.08
C VAL A 173 7.12 14.93 -12.59
N VAL A 174 5.99 14.58 -11.99
CA VAL A 174 5.77 14.63 -10.55
C VAL A 174 5.51 13.22 -10.03
N ILE A 175 6.33 12.79 -9.08
CA ILE A 175 6.15 11.54 -8.35
C ILE A 175 5.58 11.85 -6.97
N SER A 176 4.53 11.14 -6.56
CA SER A 176 3.91 11.27 -5.24
C SER A 176 3.41 9.91 -4.73
N GLY A 177 2.87 9.87 -3.51
CA GLY A 177 2.16 8.72 -2.95
C GLY A 177 0.69 9.02 -2.71
N ALA A 178 -0.18 8.02 -2.91
CA ALA A 178 -1.60 8.09 -2.60
C ALA A 178 -1.85 8.05 -1.09
N GLY A 179 -3.00 8.62 -0.70
CA GLY A 179 -3.47 8.62 0.67
C GLY A 179 -2.70 9.53 1.63
N PRO A 180 -3.15 9.63 2.88
CA PRO A 180 -2.62 10.58 3.85
C PRO A 180 -1.36 10.08 4.55
N ASN A 181 -0.89 8.86 4.29
CA ASN A 181 0.05 8.21 5.17
C ASN A 181 1.52 8.53 4.83
N GLY A 182 1.88 8.54 3.56
CA GLY A 182 3.26 8.82 3.19
C GLY A 182 3.53 8.75 1.70
N PHE A 183 4.58 9.43 1.28
CA PHE A 183 5.14 9.38 -0.05
C PHE A 183 5.52 7.95 -0.44
N CYS A 184 6.43 7.33 0.32
CA CYS A 184 6.90 5.97 0.09
C CYS A 184 7.77 5.51 1.27
N THR A 185 7.49 4.33 1.83
CA THR A 185 8.28 3.78 2.96
C THR A 185 9.38 2.79 2.57
N GLY A 186 9.60 2.59 1.28
CA GLY A 186 10.70 1.78 0.77
C GLY A 186 10.21 0.58 -0.01
N ASN A 187 10.88 -0.56 0.17
CA ASN A 187 10.47 -1.83 -0.42
C ASN A 187 9.57 -2.56 0.58
N ASP A 188 8.51 -3.18 0.07
CA ASP A 188 7.60 -3.98 0.86
C ASP A 188 8.34 -5.19 1.44
N GLN A 189 8.43 -5.28 2.77
CA GLN A 189 9.13 -6.37 3.47
C GLN A 189 8.27 -7.62 3.62
N SER A 190 6.98 -7.52 3.31
CA SER A 190 6.05 -8.66 3.34
C SER A 190 5.93 -9.36 1.99
N TYR A 191 6.66 -8.83 0.99
CA TYR A 191 6.71 -9.26 -0.39
C TYR A 191 7.42 -10.61 -0.57
N ASP A 192 6.83 -11.45 -1.41
CA ASP A 192 7.42 -12.70 -1.90
C ASP A 192 7.33 -12.71 -3.43
N PRO A 193 8.45 -12.63 -4.16
CA PRO A 193 8.46 -12.56 -5.62
C PRO A 193 7.93 -13.83 -6.31
N GLU A 194 7.93 -14.98 -5.63
CA GLU A 194 7.45 -16.23 -6.22
C GLU A 194 5.91 -16.24 -6.35
N LEU A 195 5.22 -15.43 -5.55
CA LEU A 195 3.77 -15.36 -5.47
C LEU A 195 3.13 -14.33 -6.42
N GLU A 196 3.93 -13.50 -7.10
CA GLU A 196 3.41 -12.54 -8.08
C GLU A 196 3.07 -13.21 -9.42
N HIS A 197 2.16 -12.54 -10.14
CA HIS A 197 1.84 -12.85 -11.53
C HIS A 197 3.12 -12.90 -12.36
N SER A 198 3.25 -13.93 -13.21
CA SER A 198 4.44 -14.18 -14.02
C SER A 198 4.93 -12.98 -14.84
N ASP A 199 4.00 -12.09 -15.20
CA ASP A 199 4.26 -11.04 -16.17
C ASP A 199 4.85 -9.77 -15.53
N TYR A 200 4.83 -9.64 -14.19
CA TYR A 200 5.29 -8.45 -13.46
C TYR A 200 5.93 -8.82 -12.10
N ARG A 201 7.10 -9.45 -12.14
CA ARG A 201 7.84 -9.91 -10.94
C ARG A 201 8.92 -8.94 -10.45
N GLY A 202 9.01 -7.72 -10.99
CA GLY A 202 10.16 -6.84 -10.75
C GLY A 202 11.36 -7.21 -11.62
N GLU A 203 11.11 -7.82 -12.77
CA GLU A 203 12.13 -8.28 -13.72
C GLU A 203 12.42 -7.23 -14.82
N ALA A 204 11.89 -6.01 -14.70
CA ALA A 204 12.13 -4.96 -15.69
C ALA A 204 13.63 -4.81 -15.98
N GLU A 205 13.97 -4.94 -17.27
CA GLU A 205 15.33 -4.77 -17.78
C GLU A 205 15.88 -3.38 -17.41
N ILE A 206 14.99 -2.38 -17.39
CA ILE A 206 15.29 -0.99 -17.02
C ILE A 206 14.66 -0.68 -15.68
N ARG A 207 15.49 -0.29 -14.71
CA ARG A 207 15.02 0.07 -13.37
C ARG A 207 14.49 1.51 -13.36
N TYR A 208 13.37 1.76 -12.69
CA TYR A 208 12.77 3.11 -12.58
C TYR A 208 13.78 4.19 -12.13
N ASN A 209 14.69 3.88 -11.20
CA ASN A 209 15.71 4.83 -10.74
C ASN A 209 16.66 5.28 -11.87
N GLN A 210 16.96 4.40 -12.83
CA GLN A 210 17.78 4.76 -13.99
C GLN A 210 17.01 5.69 -14.91
N VAL A 211 15.72 5.44 -15.11
CA VAL A 211 14.86 6.33 -15.93
C VAL A 211 14.79 7.71 -15.30
N VAL A 212 14.52 7.82 -13.98
CA VAL A 212 14.49 9.11 -13.26
C VAL A 212 15.79 9.89 -13.44
N GLN A 213 16.95 9.23 -13.42
CA GLN A 213 18.25 9.89 -13.53
C GLN A 213 18.63 10.30 -14.97
N GLN A 214 18.01 9.71 -15.98
CA GLN A 214 18.45 9.83 -17.38
C GLN A 214 17.41 10.50 -18.29
N MET A 215 16.15 10.60 -17.84
CA MET A 215 15.11 11.19 -18.65
C MET A 215 15.33 12.70 -18.87
N PRO A 216 14.88 13.25 -20.01
CA PRO A 216 15.17 14.65 -20.36
C PRO A 216 14.32 15.67 -19.58
N GLN A 217 13.17 15.25 -19.03
CA GLN A 217 12.30 16.12 -18.24
C GLN A 217 12.75 16.16 -16.77
N PRO A 218 12.68 17.33 -16.11
CA PRO A 218 12.87 17.42 -14.67
C PRO A 218 11.85 16.56 -13.90
N VAL A 219 12.31 15.89 -12.84
CA VAL A 219 11.48 15.06 -11.96
C VAL A 219 11.36 15.70 -10.58
N ILE A 220 10.13 15.86 -10.11
CA ILE A 220 9.81 16.42 -8.79
C ILE A 220 9.24 15.31 -7.90
N ALA A 221 9.86 15.06 -6.74
CA ALA A 221 9.25 14.31 -5.66
C ALA A 221 8.35 15.23 -4.83
N ALA A 222 7.04 15.06 -4.92
CA ALA A 222 6.06 15.72 -4.07
C ALA A 222 5.83 14.86 -2.81
N VAL A 223 6.53 15.18 -1.73
CA VAL A 223 6.61 14.36 -0.53
C VAL A 223 5.64 14.86 0.54
N ASP A 224 4.61 14.07 0.81
CA ASP A 224 3.74 14.24 1.97
C ASP A 224 3.86 13.02 2.90
N GLY A 225 4.04 13.25 4.21
CA GLY A 225 4.22 12.17 5.19
C GLY A 225 5.57 11.44 5.06
N PHE A 226 5.56 10.11 5.19
CA PHE A 226 6.79 9.31 5.26
C PHE A 226 7.50 9.13 3.90
N ALA A 227 8.77 9.52 3.84
CA ALA A 227 9.75 9.15 2.82
C ALA A 227 10.90 8.40 3.49
N ILE A 228 10.82 7.06 3.52
CA ILE A 228 11.69 6.21 4.34
C ILE A 228 12.40 5.16 3.47
N GLY A 229 13.65 4.82 3.81
CA GLY A 229 14.40 3.78 3.12
C GLY A 229 14.54 4.08 1.62
N SER A 230 14.21 3.11 0.76
CA SER A 230 14.23 3.35 -0.70
C SER A 230 13.22 4.41 -1.18
N GLY A 231 12.22 4.78 -0.37
CA GLY A 231 11.35 5.92 -0.64
C GLY A 231 12.04 7.27 -0.40
N ASN A 232 12.90 7.36 0.62
CA ASN A 232 13.79 8.51 0.78
C ASN A 232 14.80 8.57 -0.38
N ILE A 233 15.34 7.42 -0.78
CA ILE A 233 16.24 7.34 -1.95
C ILE A 233 15.56 7.90 -3.20
N LEU A 234 14.33 7.49 -3.48
CA LEU A 234 13.54 8.03 -4.60
C LEU A 234 13.42 9.57 -4.50
N ALA A 235 13.09 10.09 -3.31
CA ALA A 235 12.93 11.53 -3.11
C ALA A 235 14.20 12.32 -3.47
N TYR A 236 15.38 11.92 -2.96
CA TYR A 236 16.63 12.63 -3.25
C TYR A 236 17.31 12.21 -4.57
N THR A 237 16.75 11.22 -5.28
CA THR A 237 17.12 10.88 -6.67
C THR A 237 16.46 11.84 -7.65
N CYS A 238 15.25 12.30 -7.37
CA CYS A 238 14.56 13.33 -8.16
C CYS A 238 15.34 14.65 -8.14
N ASP A 239 15.16 15.48 -9.17
CA ASP A 239 15.83 16.77 -9.29
C ASP A 239 15.42 17.75 -8.19
N PHE A 240 14.12 17.76 -7.87
CA PHE A 240 13.55 18.54 -6.78
C PHE A 240 12.78 17.65 -5.81
N THR A 241 12.84 18.00 -4.53
CA THR A 241 11.95 17.48 -3.49
C THR A 241 11.15 18.63 -2.91
N ILE A 242 9.82 18.57 -3.02
CA ILE A 242 8.91 19.53 -2.38
C ILE A 242 8.19 18.77 -1.28
N SER A 243 8.33 19.22 -0.02
CA SER A 243 7.78 18.51 1.13
C SER A 243 6.80 19.32 1.95
N THR A 244 5.80 18.65 2.54
CA THR A 244 4.92 19.26 3.53
C THR A 244 5.62 19.39 4.90
N THR A 245 5.06 20.20 5.80
CA THR A 245 5.61 20.38 7.16
C THR A 245 5.51 19.12 8.04
N ARG A 246 4.64 18.18 7.67
CA ARG A 246 4.48 16.89 8.36
C ARG A 246 5.36 15.80 7.78
N SER A 247 6.08 16.06 6.68
CA SER A 247 6.92 15.05 6.05
C SER A 247 8.02 14.55 6.99
N ARG A 248 8.38 13.28 6.82
CA ARG A 248 9.37 12.59 7.64
C ARG A 248 10.32 11.81 6.74
N PHE A 249 11.59 12.19 6.77
CA PHE A 249 12.66 11.59 5.99
C PHE A 249 13.54 10.70 6.85
N GLY A 250 14.02 9.59 6.31
CA GLY A 250 14.94 8.74 7.07
C GLY A 250 15.42 7.52 6.29
N GLN A 251 16.47 6.90 6.82
CA GLN A 251 16.97 5.62 6.35
C GLN A 251 16.67 4.53 7.38
N THR A 252 16.51 3.30 6.90
CA THR A 252 16.18 2.13 7.74
C THR A 252 17.09 0.94 7.48
N GLY A 253 17.95 0.98 6.45
CA GLY A 253 18.74 -0.17 5.99
C GLY A 253 19.39 -0.97 7.13
N PRO A 254 20.25 -0.36 7.97
CA PRO A 254 20.86 -1.04 9.11
C PRO A 254 19.88 -1.62 10.15
N ARG A 255 18.66 -1.09 10.28
CA ARG A 255 17.64 -1.64 11.19
C ARG A 255 17.00 -2.93 10.66
N VAL A 256 17.01 -3.13 9.35
CA VAL A 256 16.36 -4.27 8.67
C VAL A 256 17.37 -5.22 8.01
N GLY A 257 18.66 -5.05 8.29
CA GLY A 257 19.73 -5.86 7.69
C GLY A 257 19.99 -5.59 6.21
N SER A 258 19.46 -4.49 5.66
CA SER A 258 19.70 -4.09 4.27
C SER A 258 20.94 -3.20 4.17
N PRO A 259 21.85 -3.44 3.21
CA PRO A 259 23.13 -2.74 3.13
C PRO A 259 22.97 -1.27 2.76
N ALA A 260 23.70 -0.40 3.45
CA ALA A 260 23.91 1.00 3.05
C ALA A 260 25.12 1.07 2.12
N ASN A 261 24.90 0.94 0.80
CA ASN A 261 26.00 0.89 -0.16
C ASN A 261 25.73 1.65 -1.47
N GLY A 262 26.80 1.80 -2.25
CA GLY A 262 26.75 2.26 -3.63
C GLY A 262 26.43 3.74 -3.82
N HIS A 263 25.97 4.04 -5.03
CA HIS A 263 25.72 5.40 -5.51
C HIS A 263 24.71 6.17 -4.63
N ASN A 264 23.69 5.49 -4.10
CA ASN A 264 22.63 6.11 -3.31
C ASN A 264 23.16 6.75 -2.01
N VAL A 265 24.18 6.17 -1.38
CA VAL A 265 24.83 6.73 -0.19
C VAL A 265 25.63 7.98 -0.56
N ALA A 266 26.39 7.92 -1.65
CA ALA A 266 27.18 9.04 -2.15
C ALA A 266 26.30 10.22 -2.58
N MET A 267 25.17 9.94 -3.24
CA MET A 267 24.19 10.94 -3.65
C MET A 267 23.63 11.69 -2.45
N LEU A 268 23.20 10.98 -1.40
CA LEU A 268 22.74 11.67 -0.17
C LEU A 268 23.83 12.57 0.41
N ALA A 269 25.08 12.08 0.47
CA ALA A 269 26.21 12.87 0.96
C ALA A 269 26.47 14.12 0.09
N ALA A 270 26.21 14.06 -1.21
CA ALA A 270 26.29 15.22 -2.10
C ALA A 270 25.15 16.23 -1.88
N ARG A 271 23.99 15.80 -1.36
CA ARG A 271 22.85 16.69 -1.06
C ARG A 271 22.94 17.36 0.31
N ILE A 272 23.28 16.60 1.36
CA ILE A 272 23.21 17.09 2.76
C ILE A 272 24.56 17.13 3.47
N GLY A 273 25.65 16.84 2.76
CA GLY A 273 27.00 16.80 3.30
C GLY A 273 27.32 15.49 4.04
N GLN A 274 28.62 15.19 4.13
CA GLN A 274 29.14 13.91 4.62
C GLN A 274 28.70 13.55 6.05
N LYS A 275 28.69 14.53 6.97
CA LYS A 275 28.36 14.27 8.39
C LYS A 275 26.88 13.92 8.57
N ARG A 276 25.98 14.69 7.96
CA ARG A 276 24.53 14.43 8.03
C ARG A 276 24.13 13.14 7.33
N ALA A 277 24.72 12.86 6.17
CA ALA A 277 24.46 11.60 5.48
C ALA A 277 24.86 10.38 6.33
N ARG A 278 26.04 10.41 6.97
CA ARG A 278 26.47 9.33 7.90
C ARG A 278 25.55 9.23 9.10
N GLU A 279 25.14 10.35 9.69
CA GLU A 279 24.18 10.37 10.81
C GLU A 279 22.86 9.68 10.42
N MET A 280 22.28 10.06 9.28
CA MET A 280 21.02 9.48 8.80
C MET A 280 21.15 7.98 8.49
N TRP A 281 22.19 7.57 7.77
CA TRP A 281 22.40 6.16 7.41
C TRP A 281 22.75 5.28 8.61
N MET A 282 23.60 5.73 9.54
CA MET A 282 24.10 4.91 10.65
C MET A 282 23.13 4.85 11.83
N LEU A 283 22.44 5.96 12.13
CA LEU A 283 21.54 6.02 13.29
C LEU A 283 20.08 5.72 12.94
N CYS A 284 19.72 5.75 11.64
CA CYS A 284 18.37 5.49 11.16
C CYS A 284 17.31 6.28 11.94
N ARG A 285 17.57 7.58 12.13
CA ARG A 285 16.63 8.56 12.72
C ARG A 285 15.71 9.11 11.63
N GLN A 286 14.56 9.64 12.06
CA GLN A 286 13.64 10.38 11.20
C GLN A 286 13.83 11.88 11.39
N TYR A 287 13.70 12.64 10.31
CA TYR A 287 13.93 14.08 10.23
C TYR A 287 12.73 14.79 9.61
N THR A 288 12.48 16.02 10.04
CA THR A 288 11.41 16.91 9.54
C THR A 288 11.98 17.97 8.63
#